data_AF-A0A8S9XCJ8-F1
#
_entry.id   AF-A0A8S9XCJ8-F1
#
_cell.length_a   1.000
_cell.length_b   1.000
_cell.length_c   1.000
_cell.angle_alpha   90.00
_cell.angle_beta   90.00
_cell.angle_gamma   90.00
#
_symmetry.space_group_name_H-M   'P 1'
#
loop_
_entity.id
_entity.type
_entity.pdbx_description
1 polymer ?
#
loop_
_entity_poly.entity_id
_entity_poly.type
_entity_poly.pdbx_seq_one_letter_code
_entity_poly.pdbx_strand_id
1 'polypeptide(L)'
;MRFSHEMKSTHEQPVDLKHQSSPLDNHIYRSHQIIGAMSKEKDSHDFYLRYYVGHKGKFGHEFLEFEFRPDGKLRYANNSNYKNDTMIRKEAYVHRCVMEELKRVIIDSEIMQEDDSLWPQPDRVGRQELEIVIGDEHIAFTTSKTGSLVDVNHSKDPEGLRCFYYLVQDLKCLVFSLIGLHFKIKPI
;
A
#
# COMPACT_ATOMS: atom_id res chain seq x y z
N MET A 1 25.06 28.23 71.13
CA MET A 1 24.43 28.31 69.79
C MET A 1 23.34 27.24 69.68
N ARG A 2 22.27 27.51 68.94
CA ARG A 2 21.19 26.60 68.48
C ARG A 2 20.49 25.68 69.50
N PHE A 3 19.19 25.93 69.68
CA PHE A 3 18.19 24.99 70.20
C PHE A 3 17.86 23.90 69.16
N SER A 4 17.18 22.82 69.57
CA SER A 4 16.38 21.95 68.67
C SER A 4 15.29 21.20 69.43
N HIS A 5 14.04 21.31 68.94
CA HIS A 5 12.80 20.72 69.45
C HIS A 5 11.89 20.40 68.23
N GLU A 6 10.99 19.42 68.23
CA GLU A 6 10.73 18.32 69.18
C GLU A 6 10.45 17.03 68.35
N MET A 7 9.57 16.05 68.59
CA MET A 7 8.51 15.78 69.59
C MET A 7 8.43 14.26 69.85
N LYS A 8 7.23 13.66 69.91
CA LYS A 8 7.01 12.21 69.94
C LYS A 8 6.23 11.76 68.70
N SER A 9 6.53 10.57 68.20
CA SER A 9 5.73 9.91 67.17
C SER A 9 4.54 9.18 67.81
N THR A 10 3.37 9.28 67.18
CA THR A 10 2.21 8.41 67.42
C THR A 10 1.81 7.80 66.07
N HIS A 11 1.29 6.57 66.10
CA HIS A 11 1.16 5.73 64.91
C HIS A 11 -0.29 5.27 64.76
N GLU A 12 -1.03 5.93 63.86
CA GLU A 12 -2.41 5.57 63.51
C GLU A 12 -2.43 4.67 62.25
N GLN A 13 -3.46 3.82 62.14
CA GLN A 13 -3.60 2.86 61.05
C GLN A 13 -4.44 3.42 59.87
N PRO A 14 -4.17 3.00 58.62
CA PRO A 14 -4.91 3.48 57.45
C PRO A 14 -6.35 2.93 57.39
N VAL A 15 -7.26 3.75 56.87
CA VAL A 15 -8.68 3.40 56.67
C VAL A 15 -8.92 2.92 55.23
N ASP A 16 -9.61 1.79 55.09
CA ASP A 16 -9.83 1.12 53.81
C ASP A 16 -11.06 1.69 53.06
N LEU A 17 -10.83 2.39 51.95
CA LEU A 17 -11.84 3.16 51.21
C LEU A 17 -12.32 2.44 49.95
N LYS A 18 -13.42 1.68 50.08
CA LYS A 18 -14.12 1.08 48.94
C LYS A 18 -14.95 2.12 48.17
N HIS A 19 -14.43 2.61 47.05
CA HIS A 19 -15.20 3.46 46.14
C HIS A 19 -16.41 2.71 45.54
N GLN A 20 -17.60 3.25 45.74
CA GLN A 20 -18.79 2.95 44.93
C GLN A 20 -18.87 4.00 43.81
N SER A 21 -18.85 3.57 42.55
CA SER A 21 -19.04 4.42 41.37
C SER A 21 -20.51 4.80 41.18
N SER A 22 -20.79 5.96 40.57
CA SER A 22 -22.16 6.48 40.47
C SER A 22 -22.98 5.83 39.35
N PRO A 23 -24.33 5.92 39.39
CA PRO A 23 -25.18 5.49 38.28
C PRO A 23 -24.96 6.28 36.97
N LEU A 24 -24.43 7.51 37.05
CA LEU A 24 -24.18 8.36 35.88
C LEU A 24 -22.93 7.90 35.10
N ASP A 25 -21.88 7.46 35.81
CA ASP A 25 -20.65 6.92 35.20
C ASP A 25 -21.00 5.74 34.29
N ASN A 26 -21.82 4.81 34.78
CA ASN A 26 -22.30 3.66 34.03
C ASN A 26 -22.99 4.03 32.72
N HIS A 27 -23.69 5.17 32.65
CA HIS A 27 -24.38 5.58 31.41
C HIS A 27 -23.40 6.11 30.35
N ILE A 28 -22.29 6.72 30.77
CA ILE A 28 -21.21 7.20 29.87
C ILE A 28 -20.33 6.05 29.40
N TYR A 29 -20.01 5.08 30.27
CA TYR A 29 -19.32 3.86 29.85
C TYR A 29 -20.16 3.02 28.88
N ARG A 30 -21.48 2.94 29.11
CA ARG A 30 -22.39 2.19 28.24
C ARG A 30 -22.61 2.89 26.88
N SER A 31 -22.63 4.21 26.81
CA SER A 31 -22.68 4.91 25.51
C SER A 31 -21.39 4.73 24.72
N HIS A 32 -20.20 4.78 25.35
CA HIS A 32 -18.93 4.47 24.67
C HIS A 32 -18.87 3.02 24.18
N GLN A 33 -19.38 2.05 24.95
CA GLN A 33 -19.46 0.65 24.48
C GLN A 33 -20.48 0.44 23.35
N ILE A 34 -21.61 1.16 23.35
CA ILE A 34 -22.61 1.06 22.27
C ILE A 34 -22.13 1.75 20.99
N ILE A 35 -21.50 2.93 21.10
CA ILE A 35 -20.86 3.60 19.95
C ILE A 35 -19.72 2.75 19.39
N GLY A 36 -18.94 2.07 20.24
CA GLY A 36 -17.92 1.10 19.81
C GLY A 36 -18.47 -0.25 19.29
N ALA A 37 -19.79 -0.46 19.31
CA ALA A 37 -20.45 -1.69 18.84
C ALA A 37 -21.37 -1.47 17.62
N MET A 38 -21.65 -0.21 17.25
CA MET A 38 -22.33 0.14 16.02
C MET A 38 -21.27 0.51 14.96
N SER A 39 -21.49 0.10 13.71
CA SER A 39 -20.51 0.19 12.62
C SER A 39 -19.10 -0.31 12.96
N LYS A 40 -19.00 -1.60 13.32
CA LYS A 40 -18.12 -2.46 12.51
C LYS A 40 -18.83 -2.65 11.16
N GLU A 41 -18.70 -1.65 10.29
CA GLU A 41 -18.95 -1.87 8.87
C GLU A 41 -17.96 -2.91 8.35
N LYS A 42 -18.29 -3.54 7.23
CA LYS A 42 -17.35 -4.41 6.49
C LYS A 42 -16.35 -3.49 5.79
N ASP A 43 -15.49 -2.86 6.58
CA ASP A 43 -14.37 -2.06 6.12
C ASP A 43 -13.36 -3.02 5.48
N SER A 44 -13.59 -3.28 4.19
CA SER A 44 -12.82 -4.24 3.41
C SER A 44 -11.48 -3.61 3.07
N HIS A 45 -10.61 -3.59 4.08
CA HIS A 45 -9.22 -3.13 4.03
C HIS A 45 -8.34 -3.96 3.07
N ASP A 46 -8.91 -4.97 2.41
CA ASP A 46 -8.25 -5.80 1.40
C ASP A 46 -7.90 -4.94 0.18
N PHE A 47 -6.72 -4.34 0.27
CA PHE A 47 -6.04 -3.63 -0.81
C PHE A 47 -4.82 -4.44 -1.27
N TYR A 48 -4.82 -4.82 -2.54
CA TYR A 48 -3.68 -5.45 -3.19
C TYR A 48 -3.37 -4.70 -4.48
N LEU A 49 -2.08 -4.54 -4.77
CA LEU A 49 -1.60 -4.03 -6.05
C LEU A 49 -0.33 -4.80 -6.42
N ARG A 50 -0.32 -5.47 -7.57
CA ARG A 50 0.88 -6.00 -8.21
C ARG A 50 1.00 -5.46 -9.63
N TYR A 51 2.18 -4.99 -9.99
CA TYR A 51 2.53 -4.65 -11.37
C TYR A 51 3.79 -5.38 -11.79
N TYR A 52 3.76 -5.98 -12.97
CA TYR A 52 4.91 -6.61 -13.61
C TYR A 52 5.09 -6.07 -15.03
N VAL A 53 6.34 -5.88 -15.44
CA VAL A 53 6.73 -5.74 -16.85
C VAL A 53 8.02 -6.49 -17.11
N GLY A 54 8.08 -7.25 -18.20
CA GLY A 54 9.30 -7.95 -18.56
C GLY A 54 9.28 -8.57 -19.95
N HIS A 55 10.45 -9.00 -20.40
CA HIS A 55 10.65 -9.65 -21.69
C HIS A 55 11.83 -10.62 -21.64
N LYS A 56 11.86 -11.57 -22.59
CA LYS A 56 12.93 -12.57 -22.72
C LYS A 56 13.72 -12.27 -23.99
N GLY A 57 14.72 -11.40 -23.84
CA GLY A 57 15.61 -10.98 -24.93
C GLY A 57 16.81 -11.93 -25.11
N LYS A 58 17.71 -11.55 -26.03
CA LYS A 58 18.96 -12.28 -26.31
C LYS A 58 19.85 -12.48 -25.07
N PHE A 59 19.76 -11.58 -24.09
CA PHE A 59 20.57 -11.56 -22.88
C PHE A 59 19.85 -12.15 -21.65
N GLY A 60 18.77 -12.92 -21.87
CA GLY A 60 18.00 -13.56 -20.81
C GLY A 60 16.68 -12.83 -20.50
N HIS A 61 16.16 -13.04 -19.30
CA HIS A 61 14.90 -12.47 -18.84
C HIS A 61 15.17 -11.16 -18.09
N GLU A 62 14.69 -10.04 -18.65
CA GLU A 62 14.73 -8.74 -17.98
C GLU A 62 13.33 -8.33 -17.55
N PHE A 63 13.17 -7.89 -16.30
CA PHE A 63 11.87 -7.52 -15.73
C PHE A 63 11.98 -6.52 -14.58
N LEU A 64 10.88 -5.82 -14.34
CA LEU A 64 10.57 -5.01 -13.17
C LEU A 64 9.24 -5.49 -12.60
N GLU A 65 9.19 -5.76 -11.29
CA GLU A 65 7.99 -6.14 -10.57
C GLU A 65 7.92 -5.39 -9.23
N PHE A 66 6.72 -4.94 -8.86
CA PHE A 66 6.44 -4.45 -7.52
C PHE A 66 5.06 -4.90 -7.04
N GLU A 67 4.95 -5.10 -5.74
CA GLU A 67 3.75 -5.58 -5.06
C GLU A 67 3.55 -4.79 -3.76
N PHE A 68 2.33 -4.29 -3.53
CA PHE A 68 1.87 -3.79 -2.23
C PHE A 68 0.82 -4.78 -1.70
N ARG A 69 1.09 -5.32 -0.51
CA ARG A 69 0.20 -6.27 0.18
C ARG A 69 -0.68 -5.56 1.23
N PRO A 70 -1.83 -6.14 1.64
CA PRO A 70 -2.74 -5.52 2.62
C PRO A 70 -2.07 -5.16 3.97
N ASP A 71 -0.99 -5.84 4.35
CA ASP A 71 -0.20 -5.54 5.55
C ASP A 71 0.76 -4.34 5.40
N GLY A 72 0.64 -3.56 4.32
CA GLY A 72 1.51 -2.42 4.03
C GLY A 72 2.89 -2.82 3.52
N LYS A 73 3.14 -4.10 3.23
CA LYS A 73 4.44 -4.56 2.71
C LYS A 73 4.58 -4.24 1.23
N LEU A 74 5.45 -3.29 0.90
CA LEU A 74 6.00 -3.09 -0.43
C LEU A 74 7.12 -4.11 -0.68
N ARG A 75 7.02 -4.84 -1.78
CA ARG A 75 8.05 -5.74 -2.32
C ARG A 75 8.42 -5.27 -3.71
N TYR A 76 9.71 -5.30 -4.03
CA TYR A 76 10.26 -4.74 -5.25
C TYR A 76 11.36 -5.66 -5.81
N ALA A 77 11.30 -5.95 -7.10
CA ALA A 77 12.31 -6.68 -7.83
C ALA A 77 12.60 -6.03 -9.19
N ASN A 78 13.87 -5.80 -9.51
CA ASN A 78 14.33 -5.36 -10.83
C ASN A 78 15.52 -6.22 -11.27
N ASN A 79 15.41 -6.80 -12.46
CA ASN A 79 16.50 -7.53 -13.11
C ASN A 79 16.74 -6.95 -14.51
N SER A 80 17.70 -6.04 -14.61
CA SER A 80 18.35 -5.63 -15.85
C SER A 80 19.59 -6.50 -16.06
N ASN A 81 19.69 -7.20 -17.19
CA ASN A 81 20.88 -8.01 -17.54
C ASN A 81 21.97 -7.15 -18.22
N TYR A 82 21.76 -5.83 -18.26
CA TYR A 82 22.73 -4.86 -18.76
C TYR A 82 24.01 -4.90 -17.91
N LYS A 83 25.17 -5.04 -18.57
CA LYS A 83 26.51 -5.01 -17.96
C LYS A 83 26.77 -6.01 -16.81
N ASN A 84 25.98 -7.06 -16.68
CA ASN A 84 26.00 -8.01 -15.55
C ASN A 84 25.64 -7.38 -14.19
N ASP A 85 24.77 -6.35 -14.17
CA ASP A 85 24.25 -5.83 -12.91
C ASP A 85 23.50 -6.92 -12.10
N THR A 86 23.53 -6.79 -10.78
CA THR A 86 22.98 -7.81 -9.87
C THR A 86 21.52 -7.52 -9.55
N MET A 87 20.63 -8.49 -9.82
CA MET A 87 19.19 -8.44 -9.53
C MET A 87 18.87 -7.73 -8.21
N ILE A 88 18.25 -6.56 -8.30
CA ILE A 88 17.84 -5.77 -7.15
C ILE A 88 16.57 -6.41 -6.57
N ARG A 89 16.62 -6.80 -5.29
CA ARG A 89 15.42 -7.15 -4.50
C ARG A 89 15.39 -6.32 -3.23
N LYS A 90 14.23 -5.75 -2.91
CA LYS A 90 13.98 -4.90 -1.75
C LYS A 90 12.58 -5.16 -1.20
N GLU A 91 12.43 -5.09 0.13
CA GLU A 91 11.16 -5.18 0.81
C GLU A 91 11.13 -4.15 1.95
N ALA A 92 10.02 -3.45 2.13
CA ALA A 92 9.81 -2.47 3.19
C ALA A 92 8.32 -2.42 3.59
N TYR A 93 8.01 -1.98 4.80
CA TYR A 93 6.65 -1.63 5.18
C TYR A 93 6.44 -0.12 4.97
N VAL A 94 5.38 0.26 4.26
CA VAL A 94 4.98 1.67 4.08
C VAL A 94 3.92 2.05 5.10
N HIS A 95 3.87 3.34 5.47
CA HIS A 95 2.83 3.86 6.35
C HIS A 95 1.48 3.90 5.63
N ARG A 96 0.36 3.72 6.36
CA ARG A 96 -1.01 3.70 5.80
C ARG A 96 -1.32 4.84 4.84
N CYS A 97 -0.79 6.05 5.05
CA CYS A 97 -1.01 7.17 4.12
C CYS A 97 -0.49 6.93 2.70
N VAL A 98 0.51 6.06 2.51
CA VAL A 98 0.98 5.63 1.19
C VAL A 98 0.00 4.64 0.56
N MET A 99 -0.64 3.79 1.36
CA MET A 99 -1.66 2.84 0.90
C MET A 99 -2.95 3.57 0.50
N GLU A 100 -3.39 4.56 1.27
CA GLU A 100 -4.55 5.38 0.92
C GLU A 100 -4.29 6.27 -0.30
N GLU A 101 -3.07 6.80 -0.47
CA GLU A 101 -2.69 7.55 -1.68
C GLU A 101 -2.62 6.65 -2.93
N LEU A 102 -2.16 5.39 -2.78
CA LEU A 102 -2.23 4.39 -3.86
C LEU A 102 -3.67 4.09 -4.28
N LYS A 103 -4.57 3.86 -3.30
CA LYS A 103 -6.01 3.70 -3.57
C LYS A 103 -6.57 4.93 -4.30
N ARG A 104 -6.25 6.15 -3.84
CA ARG A 104 -6.71 7.40 -4.48
C ARG A 104 -6.25 7.48 -5.93
N VAL A 105 -4.95 7.25 -6.20
CA VAL A 105 -4.40 7.28 -7.56
C VAL A 105 -5.05 6.23 -8.48
N ILE A 106 -5.41 5.06 -7.95
CA ILE A 106 -6.14 4.02 -8.70
C ILE A 106 -7.59 4.46 -8.97
N ILE A 107 -8.31 4.93 -7.96
CA ILE A 107 -9.72 5.37 -8.08
C ILE A 107 -9.83 6.57 -9.04
N ASP A 108 -8.98 7.59 -8.87
CA ASP A 108 -8.95 8.81 -9.70
C ASP A 108 -8.53 8.52 -11.17
N SER A 109 -7.99 7.32 -11.45
CA SER A 109 -7.67 6.88 -12.82
C SER A 109 -8.83 6.15 -13.53
N GLU A 110 -9.90 5.78 -12.81
CA GLU A 110 -11.05 5.01 -13.30
C GLU A 110 -10.71 3.59 -13.83
N ILE A 111 -9.46 3.14 -13.75
CA ILE A 111 -8.92 1.83 -14.23
C ILE A 111 -9.74 0.59 -13.84
N MET A 112 -10.48 0.65 -12.72
CA MET A 112 -11.32 -0.45 -12.23
C MET A 112 -12.52 -0.75 -13.15
N GLN A 113 -12.84 0.16 -14.07
CA GLN A 113 -13.94 0.03 -15.06
C GLN A 113 -13.46 -0.47 -16.43
N GLU A 114 -12.15 -0.67 -16.62
CA GLU A 114 -11.54 -1.04 -17.90
C GLU A 114 -11.49 -2.58 -18.11
N ASP A 115 -11.34 -3.02 -19.37
CA ASP A 115 -11.27 -4.44 -19.75
C ASP A 115 -10.19 -4.68 -20.81
N ASP A 116 -9.39 -5.74 -20.66
CA ASP A 116 -8.23 -6.01 -21.52
C ASP A 116 -8.50 -6.92 -22.72
N SER A 117 -9.75 -7.33 -22.97
CA SER A 117 -10.09 -8.27 -24.05
C SER A 117 -9.79 -7.73 -25.47
N LEU A 118 -9.69 -6.41 -25.61
CA LEU A 118 -9.30 -5.73 -26.85
C LEU A 118 -7.81 -5.33 -26.88
N TRP A 119 -7.07 -5.46 -25.78
CA TRP A 119 -5.69 -5.00 -25.68
C TRP A 119 -4.70 -5.93 -26.42
N PRO A 120 -3.54 -5.40 -26.87
CA PRO A 120 -2.53 -6.20 -27.56
C PRO A 120 -2.02 -7.36 -26.68
N GLN A 121 -2.16 -8.59 -27.16
CA GLN A 121 -1.74 -9.77 -26.39
C GLN A 121 -0.20 -9.87 -26.26
N PRO A 122 0.34 -10.41 -25.15
CA PRO A 122 1.78 -10.46 -24.90
C PRO A 122 2.60 -11.17 -25.99
N ASP A 123 3.79 -10.65 -26.28
CA ASP A 123 4.61 -11.10 -27.40
C ASP A 123 6.12 -11.22 -27.06
N ARG A 124 7.00 -11.13 -28.06
CA ARG A 124 8.47 -11.21 -27.91
C ARG A 124 9.11 -9.88 -27.45
N VAL A 125 8.45 -8.75 -27.66
CA VAL A 125 8.85 -7.41 -27.21
C VAL A 125 8.57 -7.27 -25.71
N GLY A 126 7.48 -7.87 -25.21
CA GLY A 126 7.30 -8.16 -23.79
C GLY A 126 5.88 -8.48 -23.34
N ARG A 127 5.73 -8.53 -22.01
CA ARG A 127 4.46 -8.63 -21.27
C ARG A 127 4.40 -7.55 -20.20
N GLN A 128 3.21 -7.00 -19.99
CA GLN A 128 2.82 -6.28 -18.80
C GLN A 128 1.67 -7.02 -18.09
N GLU A 129 1.64 -6.96 -16.77
CA GLU A 129 0.56 -7.44 -15.93
C GLU A 129 0.24 -6.36 -14.88
N LEU A 130 -1.04 -6.16 -14.59
CA LEU A 130 -1.52 -5.32 -13.49
C LEU A 130 -2.66 -6.05 -12.79
N GLU A 131 -2.56 -6.18 -11.47
CA GLU A 131 -3.50 -6.93 -10.65
C GLU A 131 -3.83 -6.08 -9.42
N ILE A 132 -5.11 -5.71 -9.25
CA ILE A 132 -5.58 -4.79 -8.22
C ILE A 132 -6.81 -5.38 -7.54
N VAL A 133 -6.80 -5.41 -6.21
CA VAL A 133 -7.98 -5.65 -5.38
C VAL A 133 -8.28 -4.38 -4.58
N ILE A 134 -9.53 -3.92 -4.63
CA ILE A 134 -10.06 -2.85 -3.78
C ILE A 134 -11.38 -3.34 -3.18
N GLY A 135 -11.33 -3.76 -1.92
CA GLY A 135 -12.52 -4.05 -1.12
C GLY A 135 -13.22 -5.36 -1.50
N ASP A 136 -14.16 -5.31 -2.44
CA ASP A 136 -14.82 -6.47 -3.05
C ASP A 136 -14.60 -6.53 -4.59
N GLU A 137 -13.91 -5.54 -5.17
CA GLU A 137 -13.58 -5.47 -6.59
C GLU A 137 -12.18 -6.03 -6.87
N HIS A 138 -12.02 -6.72 -7.99
CA HIS A 138 -10.74 -7.32 -8.43
C HIS A 138 -10.60 -7.23 -9.96
N ILE A 139 -9.49 -6.67 -10.43
CA ILE A 139 -9.08 -6.63 -11.84
C ILE A 139 -7.69 -7.27 -12.02
N ALA A 140 -7.48 -7.94 -13.15
CA ALA A 140 -6.22 -8.63 -13.45
C ALA A 140 -5.93 -8.62 -14.97
N PHE A 141 -5.24 -7.58 -15.45
CA PHE A 141 -4.94 -7.37 -16.86
C PHE A 141 -3.61 -7.99 -17.31
N THR A 142 -3.55 -8.37 -18.58
CA THR A 142 -2.37 -8.92 -19.28
C THR A 142 -2.29 -8.37 -20.70
N THR A 143 -1.25 -7.59 -20.99
CA THR A 143 -1.05 -6.94 -22.29
C THR A 143 0.42 -7.01 -22.74
N SER A 144 0.71 -6.67 -23.99
CA SER A 144 2.07 -6.51 -24.51
C SER A 144 2.76 -5.29 -23.88
N LYS A 145 4.04 -5.10 -24.21
CA LYS A 145 4.84 -3.97 -23.73
C LYS A 145 4.58 -2.72 -24.58
N THR A 146 3.71 -1.83 -24.10
CA THR A 146 3.45 -0.52 -24.72
C THR A 146 4.72 0.32 -24.73
N GLY A 147 5.19 0.76 -25.91
CA GLY A 147 6.39 1.58 -26.06
C GLY A 147 6.11 3.09 -25.98
N SER A 148 4.93 3.53 -26.41
CA SER A 148 4.57 4.92 -26.62
C SER A 148 3.06 5.14 -26.71
N LEU A 149 2.63 6.40 -26.62
CA LEU A 149 1.26 6.81 -26.94
C LEU A 149 0.87 6.58 -28.42
N VAL A 150 1.83 6.39 -29.32
CA VAL A 150 1.55 6.03 -30.72
C VAL A 150 1.02 4.60 -30.79
N ASP A 151 1.58 3.68 -29.98
CA ASP A 151 1.10 2.29 -29.91
C ASP A 151 -0.30 2.22 -29.29
N VAL A 152 -0.55 3.01 -28.24
CA VAL A 152 -1.88 3.15 -27.61
C VAL A 152 -2.93 3.63 -28.61
N ASN A 153 -2.64 4.71 -29.35
CA ASN A 153 -3.59 5.32 -30.28
C ASN A 153 -3.87 4.48 -31.55
N HIS A 154 -3.10 3.42 -31.82
CA HIS A 154 -3.36 2.45 -32.90
C HIS A 154 -3.93 1.11 -32.40
N SER A 155 -4.21 0.99 -31.10
CA SER A 155 -4.85 -0.20 -30.53
C SER A 155 -6.36 -0.25 -30.81
N LYS A 156 -7.02 -1.36 -30.43
CA LYS A 156 -8.48 -1.52 -30.58
C LYS A 156 -9.28 -0.82 -29.49
N ASP A 157 -8.65 -0.57 -28.35
CA ASP A 157 -9.16 0.29 -27.28
C ASP A 157 -8.07 1.34 -26.95
N PRO A 158 -8.10 2.51 -27.62
CA PRO A 158 -7.19 3.60 -27.30
C PRO A 158 -7.49 4.32 -25.98
N GLU A 159 -8.59 4.02 -25.27
CA GLU A 159 -9.02 4.78 -24.10
C GLU A 159 -8.61 4.06 -22.81
N GLY A 160 -9.01 2.81 -22.62
CA GLY A 160 -8.58 2.01 -21.47
C GLY A 160 -7.09 1.70 -21.50
N LEU A 161 -6.51 1.41 -22.66
CA LEU A 161 -5.06 1.25 -22.79
C LEU A 161 -4.29 2.57 -22.53
N ARG A 162 -4.95 3.74 -22.64
CA ARG A 162 -4.38 5.05 -22.26
C ARG A 162 -4.48 5.30 -20.76
N CYS A 163 -5.62 4.97 -20.14
CA CYS A 163 -5.78 4.95 -18.69
C CYS A 163 -4.67 4.10 -18.04
N PHE A 164 -4.56 2.84 -18.47
CA PHE A 164 -3.50 1.91 -18.06
C PHE A 164 -2.09 2.48 -18.26
N TYR A 165 -1.81 3.09 -19.43
CA TYR A 165 -0.50 3.67 -19.72
C TYR A 165 -0.09 4.79 -18.76
N TYR A 166 -1.03 5.66 -18.35
CA TYR A 166 -0.74 6.75 -17.40
C TYR A 166 -0.64 6.24 -15.96
N LEU A 167 -1.61 5.45 -15.47
CA LEU A 167 -1.54 4.87 -14.12
C LEU A 167 -0.24 4.11 -13.87
N VAL A 168 0.19 3.30 -14.85
CA VAL A 168 1.44 2.54 -14.78
C VAL A 168 2.69 3.43 -14.68
N GLN A 169 2.64 4.69 -15.16
CA GLN A 169 3.72 5.66 -14.95
C GLN A 169 3.68 6.25 -13.54
N ASP A 170 2.51 6.66 -13.05
CA ASP A 170 2.37 7.26 -11.72
C ASP A 170 2.74 6.26 -10.60
N LEU A 171 2.29 5.01 -10.72
CA LEU A 171 2.70 3.93 -9.83
C LEU A 171 4.23 3.69 -9.84
N LYS A 172 4.88 3.74 -11.01
CA LYS A 172 6.35 3.66 -11.12
C LYS A 172 7.03 4.86 -10.47
N CYS A 173 6.55 6.08 -10.70
CA CYS A 173 7.09 7.30 -10.10
C CYS A 173 7.06 7.25 -8.57
N LEU A 174 5.95 6.78 -7.98
CA LEU A 174 5.83 6.59 -6.54
C LEU A 174 6.78 5.49 -6.02
N VAL A 175 6.77 4.30 -6.64
CA VAL A 175 7.64 3.17 -6.23
C VAL A 175 9.12 3.50 -6.35
N PHE A 176 9.54 4.12 -7.46
CA PHE A 176 10.94 4.55 -7.66
C PHE A 176 11.36 5.60 -6.63
N SER A 177 10.47 6.51 -6.24
CA SER A 177 10.72 7.49 -5.18
C SER A 177 10.87 6.82 -3.81
N LEU A 178 9.96 5.91 -3.45
CA LEU A 178 10.00 5.15 -2.19
C LEU A 178 11.29 4.31 -2.08
N ILE A 179 11.58 3.50 -3.10
CA ILE A 179 12.75 2.61 -3.12
C ILE A 179 14.06 3.41 -3.18
N GLY A 180 14.12 4.44 -4.01
CA GLY A 180 15.31 5.29 -4.18
C GLY A 180 15.67 6.06 -2.90
N LEU A 181 14.70 6.70 -2.26
CA LEU A 181 14.92 7.47 -1.03
C LEU A 181 15.20 6.56 0.18
N HIS A 182 14.46 5.47 0.35
CA HIS A 182 14.60 4.59 1.52
C HIS A 182 15.91 3.78 1.49
N PHE A 183 16.27 3.20 0.34
CA PHE A 183 17.46 2.35 0.22
C PHE A 183 18.70 3.07 -0.34
N LYS A 184 18.58 4.34 -0.76
CA LYS A 184 19.66 5.15 -1.34
C LYS A 184 20.32 4.51 -2.57
N ILE A 185 19.50 3.82 -3.38
CA ILE A 185 19.91 3.18 -4.64
C ILE A 185 19.31 3.93 -5.82
N LYS A 186 19.86 3.70 -7.02
CA LYS A 186 19.08 3.91 -8.24
C LYS A 186 18.09 2.75 -8.37
N PRO A 187 16.80 2.99 -8.66
CA PRO A 187 15.83 1.94 -8.94
C PRO A 187 15.91 1.41 -10.39
N ILE A 188 16.88 1.88 -11.18
CA ILE A 188 17.14 1.50 -12.58
C ILE A 188 18.66 1.44 -12.76
#